data_AF-A0A7C3Y1Z1-F1
#
_entry.id   AF-A0A7C3Y1Z1-F1
#
_cell.length_a   1.000
_cell.length_b   1.000
_cell.length_c   1.000
_cell.angle_alpha   90.00
_cell.angle_beta   90.00
_cell.angle_gamma   90.00
#
_symmetry.space_group_name_H-M   'P 1'
#
loop_
_entity.id
_entity.type
_entity.pdbx_description
1 polymer ?
#
loop_
_entity_poly.entity_id
_entity_poly.type
_entity_poly.pdbx_seq_one_letter_code
_entity_poly.pdbx_strand_id
1 'polypeptide(L)' 'MCGLFFSEGAVQTFQDVMGADQDRYGRFFHFLLAEGVYLAPSAYEAGFLSAAHDDAIIDTTISAARKALQQL' A
#
# COMPACT_ATOMS: atom_id res chain seq x y z
N MET A 1 11.83 -4.36 -2.90
CA MET A 1 11.04 -3.22 -3.41
C MET A 1 9.64 -3.73 -3.71
N CYS A 2 8.62 -3.10 -3.17
CA CYS A 2 7.22 -3.44 -3.44
C CYS A 2 6.45 -2.18 -3.87
N GLY A 3 5.51 -2.35 -4.80
CA GLY A 3 4.53 -1.32 -5.18
C GLY A 3 3.13 -1.85 -4.93
N LEU A 4 2.17 -0.95 -4.73
CA LEU A 4 0.78 -1.30 -4.51
C LEU A 4 -0.11 -0.35 -5.31
N PHE A 5 -1.06 -0.92 -6.04
CA PHE A 5 -1.95 -0.19 -6.93
C PHE A 5 -3.36 -0.73 -6.78
N PHE A 6 -4.35 0.14 -6.78
CA PHE A 6 -5.76 -0.23 -6.90
C PHE A 6 -6.15 -0.16 -8.38
N SER A 7 -6.23 -1.32 -9.05
CA SER A 7 -6.56 -1.44 -10.46
C SER A 7 -7.33 -2.73 -10.72
N GLU A 8 -8.19 -2.77 -11.75
CA GLU A 8 -8.92 -3.97 -12.16
C GLU A 8 -8.04 -4.99 -12.91
N GLY A 9 -6.77 -4.65 -13.19
CA GLY A 9 -5.84 -5.51 -13.91
C GLY A 9 -4.38 -5.36 -13.47
N ALA A 10 -3.51 -6.12 -14.11
CA ALA A 10 -2.07 -6.03 -13.87
C ALA A 10 -1.53 -4.66 -14.32
N VAL A 11 -0.68 -4.06 -13.49
CA VAL A 11 -0.01 -2.79 -13.78
C VAL A 11 1.38 -3.11 -14.35
N GLN A 12 1.59 -2.86 -15.63
CA GLN A 12 2.85 -3.18 -16.33
C GLN A 12 3.50 -1.97 -16.98
N THR A 13 2.73 -0.91 -17.20
CA THR A 13 3.17 0.31 -17.85
C THR A 13 2.87 1.52 -16.98
N PHE A 14 3.53 2.64 -17.29
CA PHE A 14 3.22 3.92 -16.66
C PHE A 14 1.75 4.33 -16.89
N GLN A 15 1.19 3.99 -18.06
CA GLN A 15 -0.18 4.33 -18.40
C GLN A 15 -1.19 3.56 -17.51
N ASP A 16 -0.85 2.32 -17.13
CA ASP A 16 -1.65 1.54 -16.18
C ASP A 16 -1.63 2.17 -14.79
N VAL A 17 -0.48 2.68 -14.34
CA VAL A 17 -0.35 3.40 -13.06
C VAL A 17 -1.21 4.67 -13.07
N MET A 18 -1.18 5.42 -14.17
CA MET A 18 -2.00 6.62 -14.34
C MET A 18 -3.51 6.31 -14.38
N GLY A 19 -3.89 5.09 -14.76
CA GLY A 19 -5.27 4.62 -14.73
C GLY A 19 -5.70 3.98 -13.41
N ALA A 20 -4.79 3.75 -12.46
CA ALA A 20 -5.11 3.20 -11.16
C ALA A 20 -5.86 4.21 -10.27
N ASP A 21 -6.65 3.70 -9.33
CA ASP A 21 -7.47 4.49 -8.41
C ASP A 21 -6.60 5.13 -7.31
N GLN A 22 -6.15 6.36 -7.58
CA GLN A 22 -5.29 7.15 -6.70
C GLN A 22 -6.02 7.61 -5.44
N ASP A 23 -7.31 7.91 -5.52
CA ASP A 23 -8.10 8.34 -4.36
C ASP A 23 -8.27 7.20 -3.36
N ARG A 24 -8.52 5.98 -3.86
CA ARG A 24 -8.57 4.77 -3.04
C ARG A 24 -7.21 4.44 -2.44
N TYR A 25 -6.12 4.63 -3.17
CA TYR A 25 -4.76 4.52 -2.61
C TYR A 25 -4.55 5.51 -1.47
N GLY A 26 -4.90 6.79 -1.65
CA GLY A 26 -4.75 7.82 -0.63
C GLY A 26 -5.53 7.49 0.65
N ARG A 27 -6.79 7.04 0.52
CA ARG A 27 -7.58 6.56 1.67
C ARG A 27 -6.90 5.37 2.36
N PHE A 28 -6.44 4.37 1.58
CA PHE A 28 -5.75 3.20 2.12
C PHE A 28 -4.47 3.58 2.89
N PHE A 29 -3.65 4.46 2.32
CA PHE A 29 -2.45 5.00 2.95
C PHE A 29 -2.77 5.65 4.30
N HIS A 30 -3.78 6.53 4.35
CA HIS A 30 -4.15 7.20 5.60
C HIS A 30 -4.72 6.25 6.67
N PHE A 31 -5.45 5.20 6.27
CA PHE A 31 -5.87 4.16 7.22
C PHE A 31 -4.68 3.39 7.80
N LEU A 32 -3.72 2.98 6.96
CA LEU A 32 -2.52 2.32 7.43
C LEU A 32 -1.66 3.22 8.33
N LEU A 33 -1.53 4.50 7.97
CA LEU A 33 -0.83 5.49 8.77
C LEU A 33 -1.45 5.63 10.15
N ALA A 34 -2.79 5.65 10.24
CA ALA A 34 -3.51 5.69 11.51
C ALA A 34 -3.31 4.42 12.36
N GLU A 35 -3.08 3.26 11.74
CA GLU A 35 -2.71 2.01 12.41
C GLU A 35 -1.21 1.88 12.69
N GLY A 36 -0.41 2.93 12.43
CA GLY A 36 1.02 2.97 12.71
C GLY A 36 1.92 2.37 11.61
N VAL A 37 1.38 2.10 10.43
CA VAL A 37 2.10 1.56 9.27
C VAL A 37 2.34 2.67 8.25
N TYR A 38 3.58 3.12 8.13
CA TYR A 38 3.98 4.13 7.13
C TYR A 38 4.38 3.45 5.82
N LEU A 39 3.46 3.39 4.87
CA LEU A 39 3.79 3.02 3.49
C LEU A 39 4.37 4.19 2.70
N ALA A 40 4.80 3.93 1.48
CA ALA A 40 5.11 4.99 0.53
C ALA A 40 3.87 5.92 0.40
N PRO A 41 4.01 7.25 0.52
CA PRO A 41 2.88 8.19 0.46
C PRO A 41 2.30 8.41 -0.94
N SER A 42 2.70 7.60 -1.93
CA SER A 42 2.32 7.75 -3.33
C SER A 42 2.36 6.40 -4.04
N ALA A 43 1.39 6.13 -4.91
CA ALA A 43 1.41 4.96 -5.78
C ALA A 43 2.55 5.01 -6.82
N TYR A 44 3.15 6.18 -7.04
CA TYR A 44 4.33 6.36 -7.90
C TYR A 44 5.66 6.06 -7.18
N GLU A 45 5.60 5.77 -5.88
CA GLU A 45 6.76 5.41 -5.06
C GLU A 45 6.76 3.93 -4.72
N ALA A 46 7.88 3.45 -4.20
CA ALA A 46 8.05 2.07 -3.80
C ALA A 46 8.34 1.94 -2.31
N GLY A 47 7.75 0.92 -1.69
CA GLY A 47 8.14 0.47 -0.36
C GLY A 47 9.46 -0.29 -0.40
N PHE A 48 10.28 -0.06 0.62
CA PHE A 48 11.54 -0.78 0.82
C PHE A 48 11.49 -1.53 2.15
N LEU A 49 11.91 -2.79 2.12
CA LEU A 49 12.09 -3.61 3.31
C LEU A 49 13.53 -3.43 3.81
N SER A 50 13.70 -3.48 5.11
CA SER A 50 15.01 -3.50 5.76
C SER A 50 15.22 -4.80 6.52
N ALA A 51 16.47 -5.13 6.86
CA ALA A 51 16.77 -6.29 7.70
C ALA A 51 16.21 -6.18 9.14
N ALA A 52 15.67 -5.03 9.52
CA ALA A 52 14.99 -4.84 10.81
C ALA A 52 13.49 -5.23 10.76
N HIS A 53 12.93 -5.47 9.58
CA HIS A 53 11.57 -5.98 9.45
C HIS A 53 11.59 -7.49 9.75
N ASP A 54 10.92 -7.89 10.83
CA ASP A 54 10.70 -9.27 11.21
C ASP A 54 9.26 -9.71 10.91
N ASP A 55 8.96 -10.99 11.12
CA ASP A 55 7.64 -11.56 10.86
C ASP A 55 6.53 -10.84 11.65
N ALA A 56 6.82 -10.35 12.87
CA ALA A 56 5.84 -9.65 13.70
C ALA A 56 5.44 -8.29 13.09
N ILE A 57 6.41 -7.55 12.54
CA ILE A 57 6.15 -6.30 11.81
C ILE A 57 5.34 -6.58 10.54
N ILE A 58 5.67 -7.67 9.81
CA ILE A 58 4.93 -8.07 8.61
C ILE A 58 3.49 -8.45 8.95
N ASP A 59 3.26 -9.24 9.99
CA ASP A 59 1.92 -9.64 10.43
C ASP A 59 1.08 -8.45 10.89
N THR A 60 1.69 -7.51 11.61
CA THR A 60 1.03 -6.25 12.00
C THR A 60 0.63 -5.45 10.77
N THR A 61 1.52 -5.34 9.79
CA THR A 61 1.27 -4.65 8.52
C THR A 61 0.11 -5.28 7.75
N ILE A 62 0.09 -6.62 7.65
CA ILE A 62 -0.98 -7.38 6.98
C ILE A 62 -2.32 -7.18 7.72
N SER A 63 -2.31 -7.22 9.05
CA SER A 63 -3.52 -7.02 9.84
C SER A 63 -4.09 -5.62 9.65
N ALA A 64 -3.25 -4.58 9.68
CA ALA A 64 -3.65 -3.20 9.42
C ALA A 64 -4.22 -3.05 7.99
N ALA A 65 -3.58 -3.67 6.99
CA ALA A 65 -4.05 -3.65 5.60
C ALA A 65 -5.42 -4.30 5.44
N ARG A 66 -5.69 -5.42 6.13
CA ARG A 66 -7.01 -6.06 6.13
C ARG A 66 -8.09 -5.15 6.71
N LYS A 67 -7.81 -4.48 7.82
CA LYS A 67 -8.75 -3.50 8.41
C LYS A 67 -9.01 -2.34 7.45
N ALA A 68 -7.95 -1.78 6.86
CA ALA A 68 -8.06 -0.67 5.92
C ALA A 68 -8.93 -1.04 4.71
N LEU A 69 -8.73 -2.23 4.13
CA LEU A 69 -9.53 -2.72 3.00
C LEU A 69 -11.03 -2.87 3.33
N GLN A 70 -11.40 -3.14 4.58
CA GLN A 70 -12.80 -3.21 5.02
C GLN A 70 -13.48 -1.83 5.10
N GLN A 71 -12.69 -0.74 5.13
CA GLN A 71 -13.18 0.64 5.21
C GLN A 71 -13.23 1.36 3.84
N LEU A 72 -12.80 0.69 2.76
CA LEU A 72 -12.64 1.27 1.43
C LEU A 72 -13.81 1.03 0.50
#